data_AF-A0A445BWF1-F1
#
_entry.id   AF-A0A445BWF1-F1
#
_cell.length_a   1.000
_cell.length_b   1.000
_cell.length_c   1.000
_cell.angle_alpha   90.00
_cell.angle_beta   90.00
_cell.angle_gamma   90.00
#
_symmetry.space_group_name_H-M   'P 1'
#
loop_
_entity.id
_entity.type
_entity.pdbx_description
1 polymer ?
#
loop_
_entity_poly.entity_id
_entity_poly.type
_entity_poly.pdbx_seq_one_letter_code
_entity_poly.pdbx_strand_id
1 'polypeptide(L)'
;MAEFTIFVEKILRVQPNIKRASNPHVALQRLHTELFLSEKVVAVAGDVSLHNFGIKDQILVKEMLEDIEIIVHSTATITFDERYDIAMGTNTMGAYNAINFTKMCPRIEVFLFVSTAYVCGNETKGLIPEEPFRMGQTLKNSLKLDISLEKQLIEEKLRNHSVWVKH
;
A
#
# COMPACT_ATOMS: atom_id res chain seq x y z
N MET A 1 -23.85 17.56 -12.03
CA MET A 1 -22.44 17.38 -11.63
C MET A 1 -22.11 15.92 -11.86
N ALA A 2 -20.95 15.60 -12.45
CA ALA A 2 -20.53 14.20 -12.54
C ALA A 2 -20.24 13.69 -11.10
N GLU A 3 -20.80 12.55 -10.74
CA GLU A 3 -20.47 11.86 -9.50
C GLU A 3 -19.40 10.83 -9.81
N PHE A 4 -18.29 10.86 -9.06
CA PHE A 4 -17.19 9.93 -9.21
C PHE A 4 -17.14 8.96 -8.04
N THR A 5 -16.81 7.70 -8.31
CA THR A 5 -16.48 6.72 -7.26
C THR A 5 -14.98 6.78 -6.94
N ILE A 6 -14.66 7.11 -5.69
CA ILE A 6 -13.28 7.25 -5.22
C ILE A 6 -12.98 6.12 -4.22
N PHE A 7 -11.93 5.35 -4.52
CA PHE A 7 -11.35 4.40 -3.58
C PHE A 7 -10.11 4.97 -2.92
N VAL A 8 -10.08 4.97 -1.59
CA VAL A 8 -8.96 5.50 -0.79
C VAL A 8 -8.40 4.39 0.09
N GLU A 9 -7.14 4.06 -0.12
CA GLU A 9 -6.41 3.13 0.73
C GLU A 9 -5.75 3.88 1.88
N LYS A 10 -6.25 3.69 3.10
CA LYS A 10 -5.68 4.29 4.31
C LYS A 10 -5.29 3.20 5.32
N ILE A 11 -4.05 3.25 5.82
CA ILE A 11 -3.71 2.45 7.00
C ILE A 11 -4.33 3.11 8.23
N LEU A 12 -5.23 2.38 8.90
CA LEU A 12 -5.69 2.73 10.23
C LEU A 12 -4.69 2.19 11.26
N ARG A 13 -3.60 2.93 11.48
CA ARG A 13 -2.72 2.66 12.63
C ARG A 13 -3.34 3.24 13.88
N VAL A 14 -3.29 2.47 14.97
CA VAL A 14 -3.45 3.08 16.29
C VAL A 14 -2.20 3.88 16.58
N GLN A 15 -2.38 5.04 17.20
CA GLN A 15 -1.35 5.92 17.73
C GLN A 15 -0.14 5.19 18.36
N PRO A 16 1.05 5.83 18.41
CA PRO A 16 2.37 5.21 18.62
C PRO A 16 2.55 4.23 19.79
N ASN A 17 1.60 4.12 20.72
CA ASN A 17 1.64 3.21 21.87
C ASN A 17 0.68 2.01 21.78
N ILE A 18 -0.01 1.77 20.67
CA ILE A 18 -0.97 0.66 20.56
C ILE A 18 -0.77 -0.10 19.25
N LYS A 19 -0.71 -1.44 19.36
CA LYS A 19 -0.54 -2.38 18.24
C LYS A 19 -1.64 -2.20 17.19
N ARG A 20 -1.37 -2.62 15.93
CA ARG A 20 -2.35 -2.75 14.83
C ARG A 20 -3.71 -3.18 15.38
N ALA A 21 -4.78 -2.51 14.96
CA ALA A 21 -6.13 -2.94 15.33
C ALA A 21 -6.35 -4.37 14.82
N SER A 22 -6.29 -5.35 15.72
CA SER A 22 -6.55 -6.75 15.40
C SER A 22 -8.04 -7.02 15.17
N ASN A 23 -8.90 -6.04 15.47
CA ASN A 23 -10.34 -6.15 15.44
C ASN A 23 -10.95 -5.19 14.39
N PRO A 24 -11.60 -5.73 13.33
CA PRO A 24 -12.30 -4.95 12.31
C PRO A 24 -13.34 -3.98 12.87
N HIS A 25 -14.04 -4.31 13.97
CA HIS A 25 -15.02 -3.42 14.60
C HIS A 25 -14.38 -2.15 15.17
N VAL A 26 -13.21 -2.25 15.79
CA VAL A 26 -12.51 -1.08 16.36
C VAL A 26 -11.99 -0.16 15.23
N ALA A 27 -11.55 -0.75 14.12
CA ALA A 27 -11.14 0.01 12.94
C ALA A 27 -12.34 0.74 12.29
N LEU A 28 -13.48 0.06 12.13
CA LEU A 28 -14.73 0.63 11.62
C LEU A 28 -15.27 1.75 12.52
N GLN A 29 -15.28 1.55 13.83
CA GLN A 29 -15.76 2.57 14.78
C GLN A 29 -14.88 3.82 14.78
N ARG A 30 -13.57 3.67 14.55
CA ARG A 30 -12.66 4.82 14.38
C ARG A 30 -12.83 5.51 13.04
N LEU A 31 -13.00 4.78 11.94
CA LEU A 31 -13.40 5.38 10.67
C LEU A 31 -14.67 6.22 10.85
N HIS A 32 -15.66 5.67 11.57
CA HIS A 32 -16.90 6.38 11.90
C HIS A 32 -16.66 7.67 12.69
N THR A 33 -15.67 7.67 13.59
CA THR A 33 -15.34 8.82 14.44
C THR A 33 -14.48 9.86 13.71
N GLU A 34 -13.51 9.44 12.88
CA GLU A 34 -12.60 10.35 12.19
C GLU A 34 -13.15 10.92 10.88
N LEU A 35 -13.98 10.15 10.16
CA LEU A 35 -14.45 10.55 8.83
C LEU A 35 -15.83 11.19 8.80
N PHE A 36 -16.55 11.29 9.94
CA PHE A 36 -17.98 11.64 9.95
C PHE A 36 -18.70 10.91 8.80
N LEU A 37 -18.77 9.57 8.89
CA LEU A 37 -19.23 8.72 7.77
C LEU A 37 -20.59 9.22 7.25
N SER A 38 -20.51 9.94 6.13
CA SER A 38 -21.64 10.35 5.31
C SER A 38 -22.23 9.13 4.63
N GLU A 39 -23.49 9.18 4.21
CA GLU A 39 -24.14 8.15 3.38
C GLU A 39 -23.34 7.82 2.10
N LYS A 40 -22.36 8.65 1.74
CA LYS A 40 -21.47 8.49 0.58
C LYS A 40 -20.16 7.73 0.85
N VAL A 41 -19.91 7.24 2.08
CA VAL A 41 -18.64 6.56 2.43
C VAL A 41 -18.89 5.11 2.82
N VAL A 42 -18.23 4.19 2.12
CA VAL A 42 -18.25 2.75 2.42
C VAL A 42 -16.88 2.32 2.93
N ALA A 43 -16.85 1.71 4.10
CA ALA A 43 -15.62 1.16 4.67
C ALA A 43 -15.42 -0.29 4.22
N VAL A 44 -14.27 -0.58 3.63
CA VAL A 44 -13.88 -1.91 3.18
C VAL A 44 -12.68 -2.39 3.98
N ALA A 45 -12.82 -3.55 4.63
CA ALA A 45 -11.71 -4.17 5.36
C ALA A 45 -10.77 -4.88 4.38
N GLY A 46 -9.47 -4.59 4.48
CA GLY A 46 -8.45 -5.18 3.62
C GLY A 46 -7.02 -4.98 4.13
N ASP A 47 -6.09 -5.61 3.44
CA ASP A 47 -4.64 -5.53 3.60
C ASP A 47 -3.98 -5.34 2.23
N VAL A 48 -3.36 -4.18 2.02
CA VAL A 48 -2.73 -3.83 0.74
C VAL A 48 -1.63 -4.78 0.31
N SER A 49 -0.99 -5.49 1.25
CA SER A 49 0.09 -6.43 0.93
C SER A 49 -0.40 -7.68 0.20
N LEU A 50 -1.71 -7.90 0.17
CA LEU A 50 -2.37 -9.03 -0.45
C LEU A 50 -2.99 -8.67 -1.81
N HIS A 51 -3.10 -9.67 -2.67
CA HIS A 51 -3.84 -9.56 -3.93
C HIS A 51 -5.29 -9.15 -3.67
N ASN A 52 -5.83 -8.23 -4.48
CA ASN A 52 -7.13 -7.58 -4.31
C ASN A 52 -7.36 -7.06 -2.89
N PHE A 53 -6.29 -6.56 -2.27
CA PHE A 53 -6.27 -6.04 -0.91
C PHE A 53 -6.76 -7.06 0.15
N GLY A 54 -6.68 -8.37 -0.14
CA GLY A 54 -7.15 -9.42 0.77
C GLY A 54 -8.66 -9.41 1.02
N ILE A 55 -9.43 -8.69 0.20
CA ILE A 55 -10.90 -8.65 0.30
C ILE A 55 -11.43 -10.04 -0.08
N LYS A 56 -12.15 -10.67 0.84
CA LYS A 56 -12.67 -12.03 0.66
C LYS A 56 -13.98 -12.07 -0.12
N ASP A 57 -14.74 -10.98 -0.08
CA ASP A 57 -16.00 -10.86 -0.79
C ASP A 57 -15.74 -10.58 -2.28
N GLN A 58 -15.90 -11.61 -3.11
CA GLN A 58 -15.66 -11.51 -4.55
C GLN A 58 -16.71 -10.68 -5.29
N ILE A 59 -17.93 -10.58 -4.75
CA ILE A 59 -18.99 -9.75 -5.33
C ILE A 59 -18.60 -8.29 -5.13
N LEU A 60 -18.22 -7.92 -3.90
CA LEU A 60 -17.73 -6.58 -3.59
C LEU A 60 -16.51 -6.20 -4.45
N VAL A 61 -15.53 -7.11 -4.60
CA VAL A 61 -14.37 -6.84 -5.46
C VAL A 61 -14.79 -6.56 -6.90
N LYS A 62 -15.76 -7.32 -7.43
CA LYS A 62 -16.26 -7.11 -8.79
C LYS A 62 -16.95 -5.75 -8.93
N GLU A 63 -17.82 -5.39 -7.99
CA GLU A 63 -18.49 -4.07 -7.96
C GLU A 63 -17.46 -2.94 -7.91
N MET A 64 -16.47 -3.05 -7.03
CA MET A 64 -15.38 -2.08 -6.94
C MET A 64 -14.64 -1.91 -8.26
N LEU A 65 -14.30 -3.01 -8.95
CA LEU A 65 -13.62 -2.94 -10.24
C LEU A 65 -14.50 -2.23 -11.29
N GLU A 66 -15.80 -2.52 -11.33
CA GLU A 66 -16.73 -1.95 -12.31
C GLU A 66 -17.01 -0.46 -12.09
N ASP A 67 -16.98 0.01 -10.83
CA ASP A 67 -17.44 1.35 -10.47
C ASP A 67 -16.33 2.37 -10.17
N ILE A 68 -15.14 1.94 -9.77
CA ILE A 68 -14.07 2.85 -9.35
C ILE A 68 -13.50 3.63 -10.54
N GLU A 69 -13.46 4.95 -10.38
CA GLU A 69 -12.90 5.89 -11.37
C GLU A 69 -11.62 6.56 -10.86
N ILE A 70 -11.46 6.67 -9.54
CA ILE A 70 -10.29 7.30 -8.92
C ILE A 70 -9.77 6.40 -7.80
N ILE A 71 -8.47 6.12 -7.81
CA ILE A 71 -7.78 5.42 -6.72
C ILE A 71 -6.75 6.36 -6.09
N VAL A 72 -6.82 6.51 -4.77
CA VAL A 72 -5.83 7.22 -3.96
C VAL A 72 -5.09 6.22 -3.07
N HIS A 73 -3.85 5.91 -3.44
CA HIS A 73 -2.97 5.06 -2.67
C HIS A 73 -2.08 5.91 -1.76
N SER A 74 -2.43 5.95 -0.46
CA SER A 74 -1.70 6.70 0.57
C SER A 74 -1.17 5.79 1.69
N THR A 75 -1.23 4.48 1.46
CA THR A 75 -0.96 3.49 2.48
C THR A 75 0.53 3.15 2.53
N ALA A 76 1.18 3.48 3.67
CA ALA A 76 2.56 3.13 3.93
C ALA A 76 2.85 2.94 5.43
N THR A 77 3.73 2.00 5.78
CA THR A 77 4.43 2.06 7.07
C THR A 77 5.51 3.13 7.00
N ILE A 78 5.47 4.06 7.95
CA ILE A 78 6.42 5.19 8.10
C ILE A 78 7.39 4.97 9.26
N THR A 79 7.37 3.77 9.85
CA THR A 79 8.23 3.41 10.97
C THR A 79 9.64 3.13 10.43
N PHE A 80 10.62 3.92 10.87
CA PHE A 80 11.99 3.84 10.32
C PHE A 80 12.72 2.54 10.67
N ASP A 81 12.38 1.92 11.79
CA ASP A 81 12.92 0.65 12.28
C ASP A 81 11.97 -0.53 12.04
N GLU A 82 11.07 -0.41 11.06
CA GLU A 82 10.16 -1.48 10.70
C GLU A 82 10.90 -2.72 10.20
N ARG A 83 10.32 -3.89 10.48
CA ARG A 83 10.78 -5.13 9.88
C ARG A 83 10.75 -5.04 8.35
N TYR A 84 11.86 -5.36 7.70
CA TYR A 84 12.00 -5.19 6.26
C TYR A 84 10.94 -5.97 5.46
N ASP A 85 10.54 -7.17 5.90
CA ASP A 85 9.48 -7.94 5.27
C ASP A 85 8.10 -7.25 5.34
N ILE A 86 7.81 -6.56 6.44
CA ILE A 86 6.57 -5.81 6.63
C ILE A 86 6.58 -4.53 5.78
N ALA A 87 7.72 -3.82 5.76
CA ALA A 87 7.90 -2.64 4.93
C ALA A 87 7.83 -2.97 3.43
N MET A 88 8.47 -4.05 2.98
CA MET A 88 8.36 -4.56 1.61
C MET A 88 6.91 -4.93 1.28
N GLY A 89 6.23 -5.67 2.17
CA GLY A 89 4.84 -6.06 1.97
C GLY A 89 3.88 -4.87 1.85
N THR A 90 4.09 -3.83 2.67
CA THR A 90 3.19 -2.67 2.70
C THR A 90 3.57 -1.62 1.66
N ASN A 91 4.79 -1.10 1.69
CA ASN A 91 5.19 0.07 0.92
C ASN A 91 5.53 -0.25 -0.54
N THR A 92 6.01 -1.48 -0.81
CA THR A 92 6.39 -1.90 -2.16
C THR A 92 5.30 -2.77 -2.77
N MET A 93 4.95 -3.88 -2.12
CA MET A 93 3.92 -4.78 -2.64
C MET A 93 2.51 -4.19 -2.54
N GLY A 94 2.23 -3.33 -1.55
CA GLY A 94 0.96 -2.59 -1.49
C GLY A 94 0.77 -1.67 -2.68
N ALA A 95 1.78 -0.86 -3.01
CA ALA A 95 1.77 -0.02 -4.19
C ALA A 95 1.62 -0.85 -5.49
N TYR A 96 2.33 -1.98 -5.58
CA TYR A 96 2.24 -2.92 -6.70
C TYR A 96 0.84 -3.53 -6.86
N ASN A 97 0.20 -3.89 -5.75
CA ASN A 97 -1.15 -4.45 -5.77
C ASN A 97 -2.18 -3.37 -6.17
N ALA A 98 -2.06 -2.16 -5.63
CA ALA A 98 -2.92 -1.02 -5.96
C ALA A 98 -2.87 -0.66 -7.45
N ILE A 99 -1.67 -0.56 -8.03
CA ILE A 99 -1.54 -0.26 -9.47
C ILE A 99 -2.04 -1.40 -10.36
N ASN A 100 -1.94 -2.66 -9.91
CA ASN A 100 -2.51 -3.78 -10.67
C ASN A 100 -4.02 -3.86 -10.55
N PHE A 101 -4.59 -3.52 -9.40
CA PHE A 101 -6.04 -3.37 -9.23
C PHE A 101 -6.59 -2.27 -10.14
N THR A 102 -5.87 -1.14 -10.21
CA THR A 102 -6.18 -0.02 -11.12
C THR A 102 -6.26 -0.48 -12.58
N LYS A 103 -5.34 -1.32 -13.05
CA LYS A 103 -5.35 -1.86 -14.43
C LYS A 103 -6.53 -2.76 -14.73
N MET A 104 -7.21 -3.28 -13.70
CA MET A 104 -8.39 -4.11 -13.83
C MET A 104 -9.70 -3.30 -13.82
N CYS A 105 -9.65 -2.00 -13.49
CA CYS A 105 -10.81 -1.12 -13.42
C CYS A 105 -11.10 -0.52 -14.81
N PRO A 106 -12.17 -0.92 -15.52
CA PRO A 106 -12.50 -0.41 -16.87
C PRO A 106 -12.81 1.09 -16.94
N ARG A 107 -13.16 1.72 -15.81
CA ARG A 107 -13.54 3.13 -15.73
C ARG A 107 -12.49 4.02 -15.09
N ILE A 108 -11.27 3.51 -14.87
CA ILE A 108 -10.25 4.29 -14.18
C ILE A 108 -9.87 5.54 -14.97
N GLU A 109 -9.96 6.69 -14.32
CA GLU A 109 -9.54 7.99 -14.83
C GLU A 109 -8.24 8.46 -14.16
N VAL A 110 -8.09 8.22 -12.84
CA VAL A 110 -6.95 8.72 -12.06
C VAL A 110 -6.44 7.69 -11.06
N PHE A 111 -5.11 7.49 -11.05
CA PHE A 111 -4.38 6.85 -9.96
C PHE A 111 -3.45 7.87 -9.30
N LEU A 112 -3.72 8.19 -8.03
CA LEU A 112 -2.93 9.10 -7.21
C LEU A 112 -2.11 8.30 -6.20
N PHE A 113 -0.79 8.33 -6.32
CA PHE A 113 0.15 7.72 -5.38
C PHE A 113 0.81 8.77 -4.50
N VAL A 114 0.66 8.64 -3.18
CA VAL A 114 1.31 9.53 -2.22
C VAL A 114 2.66 8.94 -1.83
N SER A 115 3.74 9.62 -2.22
CA SER A 115 5.12 9.25 -1.89
C SER A 115 5.72 10.17 -0.82
N THR A 116 7.03 10.05 -0.59
CA THR A 116 7.81 10.91 0.31
C THR A 116 9.11 11.35 -0.35
N ALA A 117 9.55 12.59 -0.11
CA ALA A 117 10.86 13.07 -0.60
C ALA A 117 12.05 12.28 -0.01
N TYR A 118 11.84 11.49 1.04
CA TYR A 118 12.86 10.58 1.60
C TYR A 118 13.34 9.53 0.61
N VAL A 119 12.57 9.21 -0.45
CA VAL A 119 12.99 8.25 -1.49
C VAL A 119 14.25 8.69 -2.24
N CYS A 120 14.58 9.99 -2.23
CA CYS A 120 15.77 10.51 -2.90
C CYS A 120 17.10 10.14 -2.21
N GLY A 121 17.04 9.69 -0.94
CA GLY A 121 18.23 9.33 -0.17
C GLY A 121 19.22 10.50 0.03
N ASN A 122 20.48 10.15 0.29
CA ASN A 122 21.53 11.12 0.61
C ASN A 122 22.55 11.31 -0.53
N GLU A 123 22.28 10.75 -1.70
CA GLU A 123 23.25 10.69 -2.81
C GLU A 123 23.50 12.07 -3.44
N THR A 124 22.51 12.96 -3.43
CA THR A 124 22.57 14.28 -4.07
C THR A 124 22.46 15.40 -3.03
N LYS A 125 23.45 16.30 -3.03
CA LYS A 125 23.40 17.54 -2.25
C LYS A 125 22.79 18.67 -3.08
N GLY A 126 21.90 19.45 -2.49
CA GLY A 126 21.28 20.61 -3.14
C GLY A 126 19.86 20.34 -3.63
N LEU A 127 19.44 21.07 -4.67
CA LEU A 127 18.09 20.97 -5.23
C LEU A 127 17.95 19.69 -6.05
N ILE A 128 16.90 18.91 -5.75
CA ILE A 128 16.58 17.67 -6.47
C ILE A 128 15.37 17.97 -7.37
N PRO A 129 15.54 18.00 -8.70
CA PRO A 129 14.44 18.24 -9.63
C PRO A 129 13.51 17.03 -9.72
N GLU A 130 12.24 17.26 -10.04
CA GLU A 130 11.31 16.18 -10.38
C GLU A 130 11.63 15.65 -11.77
N GLU A 131 12.23 14.47 -11.82
CA GLU A 131 12.52 13.75 -13.06
C GLU A 131 11.83 12.38 -13.07
N PRO A 132 11.34 11.92 -14.24
CA PRO A 132 10.74 10.59 -14.34
C PRO A 132 11.75 9.49 -14.00
N PHE A 133 11.37 8.59 -13.10
CA PHE A 133 12.14 7.38 -12.83
C PHE A 133 12.02 6.38 -13.99
N ARG A 134 13.13 5.71 -14.32
CA ARG A 134 13.11 4.58 -15.26
C ARG A 134 12.87 3.27 -14.50
N MET A 135 12.16 2.34 -15.14
CA MET A 135 11.92 1.02 -14.55
C MET A 135 13.24 0.30 -14.23
N GLY A 136 13.40 -0.10 -12.97
CA GLY A 136 14.61 -0.74 -12.47
C GLY A 136 15.76 0.21 -12.14
N GLN A 137 15.56 1.54 -12.24
CA GLN A 137 16.56 2.51 -11.82
C GLN A 137 16.78 2.45 -10.31
N THR A 138 18.03 2.55 -9.89
CA THR A 138 18.43 2.66 -8.49
C THR A 138 19.08 4.02 -8.24
N LEU A 139 19.11 4.50 -7.00
CA LEU A 139 19.70 5.80 -6.66
C LEU A 139 21.17 5.92 -7.09
N LYS A 140 21.93 4.82 -6.98
CA LYS A 140 23.35 4.77 -7.36
C LYS A 140 23.59 4.47 -8.84
N ASN A 141 22.53 4.20 -9.62
CA ASN A 141 22.58 3.72 -11.01
C ASN A 141 23.52 2.52 -11.24
N SER A 142 23.96 1.83 -10.18
CA SER A 142 24.98 0.78 -10.24
C SER A 142 24.40 -0.61 -10.47
N LEU A 143 23.11 -0.78 -10.17
CA LEU A 143 22.38 -2.04 -10.26
C LEU A 143 20.97 -1.78 -10.77
N LYS A 144 20.37 -2.81 -11.36
CA LYS A 144 18.95 -2.83 -11.73
C LYS A 144 18.13 -3.34 -10.54
N LEU A 145 17.12 -2.57 -10.13
CA LEU A 145 16.17 -3.00 -9.11
C LEU A 145 15.25 -4.10 -9.66
N ASP A 146 15.17 -5.22 -8.97
CA ASP A 146 14.22 -6.30 -9.23
C ASP A 146 13.43 -6.63 -7.96
N ILE A 147 12.21 -6.10 -7.88
CA ILE A 147 11.33 -6.27 -6.73
C ILE A 147 10.86 -7.73 -6.56
N SER A 148 10.85 -8.52 -7.63
CA SER A 148 10.41 -9.92 -7.59
C SER A 148 11.49 -10.79 -6.96
N LEU A 149 12.73 -10.58 -7.37
CA LEU A 149 13.90 -11.21 -6.76
C LEU A 149 14.01 -10.84 -5.28
N GLU A 150 13.87 -9.56 -4.94
CA GLU A 150 13.95 -9.10 -3.55
C GLU A 150 12.88 -9.78 -2.67
N LYS A 151 11.64 -9.85 -3.16
CA LYS A 151 10.54 -10.57 -2.49
C LYS A 151 10.89 -12.04 -2.25
N GLN A 152 11.43 -12.73 -3.25
CA GLN A 152 11.83 -14.13 -3.12
C GLN A 152 12.92 -14.32 -2.05
N LEU A 153 13.94 -13.46 -2.04
CA LEU A 153 15.03 -13.50 -1.06
C LEU A 153 14.53 -13.28 0.37
N ILE A 154 13.59 -12.35 0.57
CA ILE A 154 12.94 -12.14 1.87
C ILE A 154 12.21 -13.40 2.32
N GLU A 155 11.40 -14.00 1.43
CA GLU A 155 10.65 -15.21 1.75
C GLU A 155 11.56 -16.41 2.07
N GLU A 156 12.65 -16.59 1.33
CA GLU A 156 13.67 -17.61 1.60
C GLU A 156 14.32 -17.39 2.97
N LYS A 157 14.71 -16.15 3.27
CA LYS A 157 15.31 -15.80 4.55
C LYS A 157 14.34 -16.04 5.70
N LEU A 158 13.08 -15.65 5.57
CA LEU A 158 12.04 -15.92 6.56
C LEU A 158 11.86 -17.43 6.78
N ARG A 159 11.81 -18.24 5.72
CA ARG A 159 11.73 -19.72 5.85
C ARG A 159 12.92 -20.27 6.62
N ASN A 160 14.15 -19.85 6.27
CA ASN A 160 15.37 -20.34 6.89
C ASN A 160 15.49 -19.93 8.36
N HIS A 161 15.04 -18.73 8.73
CA HIS A 161 15.04 -18.26 10.12
C HIS A 161 13.85 -18.78 10.94
N SER A 162 12.72 -19.13 10.31
CA SER A 162 11.57 -19.76 10.99
C SER A 162 11.87 -21.17 11.52
N VAL A 163 12.91 -21.83 10.99
CA VAL A 163 13.40 -23.12 11.49
C VAL A 163 14.10 -22.97 12.86
N TRP A 164 14.62 -21.78 13.19
CA TRP A 164 15.37 -21.55 14.43
C TRP A 164 14.53 -21.06 15.62
N VAL A 165 13.24 -20.79 15.43
CA VAL A 165 12.32 -20.32 16.50
C VAL A 165 11.37 -21.43 16.99
N LYS A 166 11.58 -22.68 16.55
CA LYS A 166 10.88 -23.87 17.08
C LYS A 166 11.79 -24.67 18.01
N HIS A 167 12.15 -24.12 19.18
CA HIS A 167 12.64 -24.87 20.34
C HIS A 167 12.10 -24.23 21.61
#